data_AF-A0A1I1CJ61-F1
#
_entry.id   AF-A0A1I1CJ61-F1
#
_cell.length_a   1.000
_cell.length_b   1.000
_cell.length_c   1.000
_cell.angle_alpha   90.00
_cell.angle_beta   90.00
_cell.angle_gamma   90.00
#
_symmetry.space_group_name_H-M   'P 1'
#
loop_
_entity.id
_entity.type
_entity.pdbx_description
1 polymer ?
#
loop_
_entity_poly.entity_id
_entity_poly.type
_entity_poly.pdbx_seq_one_letter_code
_entity_poly.pdbx_strand_id
1 'polypeptide(L)' 'MQIIWDKPVAAGEKLIFGPLEARRFLSEWPGMKGMNFAAADACVLRALDRRSSPDEARELFEIFLATGERTPDTDYKLAG' A
#
# COMPACT_ATOMS: atom_id res chain seq x y z
N MET A 1 2.21 -1.21 -21.28
CA MET A 1 2.25 0.16 -20.76
C MET A 1 1.98 0.08 -19.26
N GLN A 2 2.98 0.39 -18.44
CA GLN A 2 2.88 0.32 -16.98
C GLN A 2 2.22 1.61 -16.45
N ILE A 3 1.29 1.48 -15.51
CA ILE A 3 0.64 2.63 -14.85
C ILE A 3 1.57 3.07 -13.72
N ILE A 4 1.97 4.34 -13.74
CA ILE A 4 2.83 4.99 -12.75
C ILE A 4 2.05 6.19 -12.19
N TRP A 5 2.16 6.44 -10.89
CA TRP A 5 1.60 7.62 -10.24
C TRP A 5 2.51 8.84 -10.46
N ASP A 6 1.92 10.02 -10.62
CA ASP A 6 2.67 11.27 -10.83
C ASP A 6 3.62 11.60 -9.67
N LYS A 7 3.26 11.16 -8.46
CA LYS A 7 4.10 11.22 -7.26
C LYS A 7 4.32 9.80 -6.74
N PRO A 8 5.49 9.42 -6.21
CA PRO A 8 5.59 8.14 -5.50
C PRO A 8 4.85 8.21 -4.15
N VAL A 9 4.46 7.06 -3.60
CA VAL A 9 3.97 6.91 -2.23
C VAL A 9 5.11 6.39 -1.35
N ALA A 10 5.33 7.01 -0.19
CA ALA A 10 6.35 6.56 0.76
C ALA A 10 5.79 5.47 1.67
N ALA A 11 6.39 4.28 1.62
CA ALA A 11 6.08 3.14 2.47
C ALA A 11 7.30 2.80 3.32
N GLY A 12 7.46 3.53 4.44
CA GLY A 12 8.70 3.51 5.22
C GLY A 12 9.87 4.11 4.43
N GLU A 13 10.95 3.35 4.29
CA GLU A 13 12.14 3.75 3.51
C GLU A 13 12.00 3.48 2.00
N LYS A 14 10.90 2.83 1.56
CA LYS A 14 10.65 2.51 0.15
C LYS A 14 9.77 3.57 -0.50
N LEU A 15 10.05 3.88 -1.76
CA LEU A 15 9.17 4.64 -2.63
C LEU A 15 8.46 3.68 -3.58
N ILE A 16 7.13 3.78 -3.62
CA ILE A 16 6.25 2.98 -4.46
C ILE A 16 5.73 3.86 -5.59
N PHE A 17 6.08 3.53 -6.83
CA PHE A 17 5.82 4.40 -7.98
C PHE A 17 4.49 4.13 -8.68
N GLY A 18 3.76 3.07 -8.32
CA GLY A 18 2.47 2.80 -8.95
C GLY A 18 1.78 1.54 -8.46
N PRO A 19 0.59 1.23 -9.02
CA PRO A 19 -0.24 0.10 -8.58
C PRO A 19 0.46 -1.26 -8.62
N LEU A 20 1.35 -1.50 -9.59
CA LEU A 20 2.05 -2.78 -9.71
C LEU A 20 3.01 -3.00 -8.53
N GLU A 21 3.77 -1.97 -8.16
CA GLU A 21 4.68 -2.02 -7.02
C GLU A 21 3.90 -2.05 -5.70
N ALA A 22 2.81 -1.28 -5.61
CA ALA A 22 1.90 -1.32 -4.46
C ALA A 22 1.34 -2.73 -4.25
N ARG A 23 0.95 -3.44 -5.31
CA ARG A 23 0.46 -4.82 -5.22
C ARG A 23 1.52 -5.77 -4.69
N ARG A 24 2.77 -5.64 -5.15
CA ARG A 24 3.91 -6.43 -4.66
C ARG A 24 4.15 -6.16 -3.17
N PHE A 25 4.18 -4.89 -2.79
CA PHE A 25 4.32 -4.48 -1.38
C PHE A 25 3.21 -5.09 -0.50
N LEU A 26 1.94 -4.98 -0.92
CA LEU A 26 0.80 -5.56 -0.20
C LEU A 26 0.87 -7.09 -0.11
N SER A 27 1.39 -7.76 -1.15
CA SER A 27 1.54 -9.22 -1.15
C SER A 27 2.58 -9.71 -0.13
N GLU A 28 3.58 -8.88 0.15
CA GLU A 28 4.66 -9.13 1.11
C GLU A 28 4.35 -8.60 2.52
N TRP A 29 3.19 -7.96 2.73
CA TRP A 29 2.85 -7.33 4.01
C TRP A 29 2.75 -8.35 5.15
N PRO A 30 3.57 -8.23 6.21
CA PRO A 30 3.58 -9.17 7.33
C PRO A 30 2.65 -8.76 8.48
N GLY A 31 2.07 -7.56 8.43
CA GLY A 31 1.14 -7.05 9.45
C GLY A 31 -0.26 -7.62 9.33
N MET A 32 -1.13 -7.24 10.28
CA MET A 32 -2.55 -7.56 10.21
C MET A 32 -3.17 -6.98 8.93
N LYS A 33 -3.99 -7.77 8.23
CA LYS A 33 -4.68 -7.35 7.01
C LYS A 33 -6.07 -6.84 7.37
N GLY A 34 -6.14 -5.61 7.83
CA GLY A 34 -7.39 -4.99 8.26
C GLY A 34 -8.24 -4.50 7.10
N MET A 35 -9.28 -3.74 7.42
CA MET A 35 -10.22 -3.20 6.44
C MET A 35 -9.54 -2.25 5.44
N ASN A 36 -8.52 -1.49 5.89
CA ASN A 36 -7.80 -0.58 5.01
C ASN A 36 -6.85 -1.34 4.09
N PHE A 37 -6.18 -2.39 4.57
CA PHE A 37 -5.43 -3.29 3.70
C PHE A 37 -6.32 -3.89 2.60
N ALA A 38 -7.49 -4.42 2.97
CA ALA A 38 -8.41 -5.03 2.01
C ALA A 38 -8.92 -4.02 0.97
N ALA A 39 -9.23 -2.79 1.40
CA ALA A 39 -9.65 -1.72 0.50
C ALA A 39 -8.52 -1.32 -0.47
N ALA A 40 -7.29 -1.17 0.03
CA ALA A 40 -6.11 -0.86 -0.78
C ALA A 40 -5.81 -1.96 -1.79
N ASP A 41 -5.75 -3.24 -1.37
CA ASP A 41 -5.46 -4.38 -2.26
C ASP A 41 -6.52 -4.52 -3.36
N ALA A 42 -7.80 -4.42 -3.01
CA ALA A 42 -8.89 -4.47 -3.99
C ALA A 42 -8.82 -3.31 -4.99
N CYS A 43 -8.56 -2.08 -4.53
CA CYS A 43 -8.49 -0.93 -5.44
C CYS A 43 -7.25 -0.97 -6.33
N VAL A 44 -6.10 -1.37 -5.79
CA VAL A 44 -4.87 -1.58 -6.58
C VAL A 44 -5.08 -2.63 -7.68
N LEU A 45 -5.75 -3.75 -7.37
CA LEU A 45 -6.10 -4.76 -8.38
C LEU A 45 -7.04 -4.20 -9.45
N ARG A 46 -8.08 -3.45 -9.06
CA ARG A 46 -8.98 -2.80 -10.02
C ARG A 46 -8.24 -1.79 -10.90
N ALA A 47 -7.28 -1.04 -10.36
CA ALA A 47 -6.49 -0.09 -11.15
C ALA A 47 -5.58 -0.79 -12.16
N LEU A 48 -4.97 -1.92 -11.77
CA LEU A 48 -4.20 -2.78 -12.69
C LEU A 48 -5.07 -3.35 -13.82
N ASP A 49 -6.31 -3.71 -13.51
CA ASP A 49 -7.31 -4.16 -14.47
C ASP A 49 -7.99 -3.01 -15.25
N ARG A 50 -7.61 -1.74 -15.00
CA ARG A 50 -8.22 -0.53 -15.58
C ARG A 50 -9.73 -0.37 -15.30
N ARG A 51 -10.18 -0.92 -14.17
CA ARG A 51 -11.56 -0.85 -13.67
C ARG A 51 -11.74 0.21 -12.58
N SER A 52 -10.66 0.84 -12.12
CA SER A 52 -10.68 2.01 -11.24
C SER A 52 -9.55 2.98 -11.61
N SER A 53 -9.62 4.20 -11.07
CA SER A 53 -8.58 5.20 -11.27
C SER A 53 -7.28 4.78 -10.55
N PRO A 54 -6.11 4.96 -11.19
CA PRO A 54 -4.83 4.85 -10.50
C PRO A 54 -4.75 5.77 -9.27
N ASP A 55 -5.35 6.96 -9.32
CA ASP A 55 -5.31 7.94 -8.22
C ASP A 55 -6.11 7.46 -7.02
N GLU A 56 -7.27 6.85 -7.24
CA GLU A 56 -8.07 6.24 -6.16
C GLU A 56 -7.30 5.10 -5.47
N ALA A 57 -6.58 4.29 -6.26
CA ALA A 57 -5.71 3.26 -5.70
C ALA A 57 -4.55 3.85 -4.89
N ARG A 58 -4.02 5.01 -5.30
CA ARG A 58 -2.97 5.74 -4.58
C ARG A 58 -3.47 6.21 -3.22
N GLU A 59 -4.61 6.89 -3.19
CA GLU A 59 -5.18 7.46 -1.97
C GLU A 59 -5.48 6.36 -0.93
N LEU A 60 -6.10 5.26 -1.36
CA LEU A 60 -6.39 4.13 -0.46
C LEU A 60 -5.12 3.44 0.04
N PHE A 61 -4.08 3.37 -0.79
CA PHE A 61 -2.79 2.84 -0.36
C PHE A 61 -2.10 3.75 0.65
N GLU A 62 -2.16 5.08 0.46
CA GLU A 62 -1.67 6.07 1.44
C GLU A 62 -2.44 5.98 2.77
N ILE A 63 -3.77 5.83 2.72
CA ILE A 63 -4.60 5.62 3.92
C ILE A 63 -4.18 4.36 4.67
N PHE A 64 -4.02 3.24 3.96
CA PHE A 64 -3.55 1.99 4.56
C PHE A 64 -2.22 2.19 5.29
N LEU A 65 -1.23 2.82 4.65
CA LEU A 65 0.07 3.10 5.26
C LEU A 65 -0.04 4.03 6.47
N ALA A 66 -0.88 5.06 6.40
CA ALA A 66 -1.09 6.01 7.50
C ALA A 66 -1.80 5.38 8.71
N THR A 67 -2.68 4.40 8.49
CA THR A 67 -3.40 3.72 9.58
C THR A 67 -2.51 2.83 10.43
N GLY A 68 -1.27 2.57 9.99
CA GLY A 68 -0.26 1.92 10.80
C GLY A 68 -0.69 0.51 11.23
N GLU A 69 -1.30 -0.27 10.33
CA GLU A 69 -1.58 -1.70 10.54
C GLU A 69 -0.25 -2.45 10.78
N ARG A 70 0.31 -2.33 12.00
CA ARG A 70 1.74 -2.54 12.27
C ARG A 70 2.21 -3.92 11.84
N THR A 71 3.39 -3.94 11.23
CA THR A 71 4.23 -5.13 11.20
C THR A 71 4.67 -5.41 12.64
N PRO A 72 4.60 -6.67 13.15
CA PRO A 72 4.95 -7.01 14.53
C PRO A 72 6.40 -6.68 14.94
N ASP A 73 7.26 -6.30 14.00
CA ASP A 73 8.67 -5.96 14.26
C ASP A 73 8.90 -4.61 14.96
N THR A 74 7.91 -3.70 14.94
CA THR A 74 8.10 -2.32 15.44
C THR A 74 7.95 -2.18 16.96
N ASP A 75 7.42 -3.19 17.66
CA ASP A 75 7.16 -3.11 19.10
C ASP A 75 8.36 -3.50 19.99
N TYR A 76 9.45 -4.05 19.43
CA TYR A 76 10.63 -4.45 20.21
C TYR A 76 11.63 -3.32 20.54
N LYS A 77 11.45 -2.11 19.99
CA LYS A 77 12.41 -0.99 20.18
C LYS A 77 11.98 0.10 21.16
N LEU A 78 10.83 -0.01 21.82
CA LEU A 78 10.34 0.99 22.79
C LEU A 78 10.23 0.47 24.24
N ALA A 79 10.70 -0.74 24.51
CA ALA A 79 10.81 -1.31 25.85
C ALA A 79 12.26 -1.74 26.11
N GLY A 80 13.15 -0.78 26.35
CA GLY A 80 14.55 -1.00 26.68
C GLY A 80 15.18 0.24 27.28
#